data_AF-A0A3M1GMP8-F1
#
_entry.id   AF-A0A3M1GMP8-F1
#
_cell.length_a   1.000
_cell.length_b   1.000
_cell.length_c   1.000
_cell.angle_alpha   90.00
_cell.angle_beta   90.00
_cell.angle_gamma   90.00
#
_symmetry.space_group_name_H-M   'P 1'
#
loop_
_entity.id
_entity.type
_entity.pdbx_description
1 polymer ?
#
loop_
_entity_poly.entity_id
_entity_poly.type
_entity_poly.pdbx_seq_one_letter_code
_entity_poly.pdbx_strand_id
1 'polypeptide(L)'
;MVRELFFAGLLLSLCVAIHVFTLAGLASRFRTRLDAGSARFWPATWTLLQMAWWVVLAHLVEIVIWALFYRWVEMLPAVDAFYFSAVTYTTVGYGDVVPEEGWRLLAGIEGLTGILMCGWSTGFVFAAFSRILKAAAESKKS
;
A
#
# COMPACT_ATOMS: atom_id res chain seq x y z
N MET A 1 -9.32 21.58 -13.43
CA MET A 1 -7.87 21.53 -13.17
C MET A 1 -7.46 21.84 -11.73
N VAL A 2 -7.54 23.08 -11.22
CA VAL A 2 -7.06 23.39 -9.84
C VAL A 2 -7.80 22.59 -8.76
N ARG A 3 -9.12 22.42 -8.92
CA ARG A 3 -9.95 21.61 -8.01
C ARG A 3 -9.54 20.12 -8.02
N GLU A 4 -9.26 19.55 -9.18
CA GLU A 4 -8.78 18.15 -9.26
C GLU A 4 -7.44 17.98 -8.57
N LEU A 5 -6.49 18.89 -8.79
CA LEU A 5 -5.18 18.85 -8.14
C LEU A 5 -5.28 18.97 -6.62
N PHE A 6 -6.18 19.81 -6.12
CA PHE A 6 -6.44 19.93 -4.69
C PHE A 6 -6.95 18.62 -4.09
N PHE A 7 -7.98 18.01 -4.68
CA PHE A 7 -8.51 16.72 -4.21
C PHE A 7 -7.50 15.58 -4.35
N ALA A 8 -6.78 15.53 -5.47
CA ALA A 8 -5.73 14.54 -5.69
C ALA A 8 -4.64 14.66 -4.62
N GLY A 9 -4.20 15.89 -4.31
CA GLY A 9 -3.22 16.14 -3.26
C GLY A 9 -3.72 15.75 -1.87
N LEU A 10 -5.00 16.00 -1.56
CA LEU A 10 -5.61 15.60 -0.30
C LEU A 10 -5.67 14.07 -0.16
N LEU A 11 -6.16 13.37 -1.20
CA LEU A 11 -6.27 11.91 -1.22
C LEU A 11 -4.89 11.24 -1.17
N LEU A 12 -3.93 11.75 -1.94
CA LEU A 12 -2.53 11.30 -1.89
C LEU A 12 -1.97 11.46 -0.47
N SER A 13 -2.13 12.63 0.14
CA SER A 13 -1.61 12.90 1.49
C SER A 13 -2.24 11.97 2.53
N LEU A 14 -3.54 11.71 2.41
CA LEU A 14 -4.25 10.77 3.27
C LEU A 14 -3.75 9.33 3.09
N CYS A 15 -3.58 8.87 1.85
CA CYS A 15 -3.03 7.54 1.56
C CYS A 15 -1.62 7.41 2.12
N VAL A 16 -0.75 8.37 1.85
CA VAL A 16 0.62 8.42 2.38
C VAL A 16 0.63 8.36 3.91
N ALA A 17 -0.22 9.14 4.58
CA ALA A 17 -0.32 9.11 6.03
C ALA A 17 -0.72 7.73 6.55
N ILE A 18 -1.82 7.15 6.03
CA ILE A 18 -2.30 5.82 6.41
C ILE A 18 -1.21 4.76 6.20
N HIS A 19 -0.53 4.81 5.06
CA HIS A 19 0.51 3.86 4.71
C HIS A 19 1.71 3.97 5.66
N VAL A 20 2.20 5.19 5.89
CA VAL A 20 3.32 5.45 6.81
C VAL A 20 2.99 5.03 8.23
N PHE A 21 1.80 5.35 8.74
CA PHE A 21 1.36 4.90 10.06
C PHE A 21 1.28 3.38 10.16
N THR A 22 0.82 2.71 9.10
CA THR A 22 0.79 1.24 9.05
C THR A 22 2.20 0.66 9.10
N LEU A 23 3.11 1.13 8.25
CA LEU A 23 4.49 0.65 8.22
C LEU A 23 5.23 0.94 9.53
N ALA A 24 5.04 2.13 10.11
CA ALA A 24 5.62 2.49 11.42
C ALA A 24 5.04 1.63 12.56
N GLY A 25 3.73 1.35 12.52
CA GLY A 25 3.05 0.44 13.43
C GLY A 25 3.60 -0.98 13.34
N LEU A 26 3.78 -1.51 12.13
CA LEU A 26 4.39 -2.83 11.92
C LEU A 26 5.85 -2.85 12.36
N ALA A 27 6.62 -1.81 12.04
CA ALA A 27 8.01 -1.67 12.44
C ALA A 27 8.16 -1.69 13.96
N SER A 28 7.32 -0.95 14.68
CA SER A 28 7.32 -0.92 16.14
C SER A 28 6.84 -2.23 16.76
N ARG A 29 5.77 -2.82 16.22
CA ARG A 29 5.17 -4.09 16.68
C ARG A 29 6.11 -5.29 16.58
N PHE A 30 6.95 -5.31 15.54
CA PHE A 30 7.87 -6.41 15.26
C PHE A 30 9.34 -6.05 15.54
N ARG A 31 9.63 -4.85 16.04
CA ARG A 31 10.98 -4.38 16.37
C ARG A 31 11.76 -5.41 17.19
N THR A 32 11.20 -5.84 18.32
CA THR A 32 11.86 -6.78 19.23
C THR A 32 12.15 -8.13 18.58
N ARG A 33 11.29 -8.62 17.67
CA ARG A 33 11.51 -9.89 16.95
C ARG A 33 12.58 -9.76 15.89
N LEU A 34 12.61 -8.63 15.18
CA LEU A 34 13.62 -8.36 14.16
C LEU A 34 15.00 -8.10 14.79
N ASP A 35 15.04 -7.41 15.94
CA ASP A 35 16.28 -7.06 16.65
C ASP A 35 16.83 -8.23 17.47
N ALA A 36 15.96 -9.10 18.00
CA ALA A 36 16.40 -10.31 18.71
C ALA A 36 17.17 -11.30 17.82
N GLY A 37 17.24 -11.07 16.50
CA GLY A 37 18.02 -11.89 15.59
C GLY A 37 17.62 -13.36 15.63
N SER A 38 16.37 -13.67 15.98
CA SER A 38 15.95 -15.06 16.11
C SER A 38 15.91 -15.70 14.72
N ALA A 39 16.97 -16.42 14.37
CA ALA A 39 17.12 -17.17 13.13
C ALA A 39 16.14 -18.35 12.99
N ARG A 40 15.21 -18.51 13.94
CA ARG A 40 14.25 -19.60 13.92
C ARG A 40 13.31 -19.39 12.73
N PHE A 41 13.32 -20.37 11.83
CA PHE A 41 12.54 -20.35 10.59
C PHE A 41 11.06 -20.02 10.83
N TRP A 42 10.41 -20.69 11.79
CA TRP A 42 8.96 -20.57 11.97
C TRP A 42 8.48 -19.19 12.47
N PRO A 43 9.03 -18.59 13.54
CA PRO A 43 8.67 -17.22 13.95
C PRO A 43 8.97 -16.15 12.90
N ALA A 44 10.06 -16.32 12.14
CA ALA A 44 10.44 -15.42 11.07
C ALA A 44 9.42 -15.44 9.92
N THR A 45 9.08 -16.65 9.42
CA THR A 45 8.04 -16.83 8.39
C THR A 45 6.70 -16.26 8.84
N TRP A 46 6.29 -16.53 10.09
CA TRP A 46 5.04 -16.00 10.61
C TRP A 46 5.02 -14.47 10.67
N THR A 47 6.13 -13.84 11.04
CA THR A 47 6.26 -12.38 11.07
C THR A 47 6.11 -11.78 9.67
N LEU A 48 6.72 -12.38 8.65
CA LEU A 48 6.60 -11.92 7.26
C LEU A 48 5.17 -12.08 6.72
N LEU A 49 4.50 -13.20 7.02
CA LEU A 49 3.09 -13.40 6.66
C LEU A 49 2.19 -12.34 7.30
N GLN A 50 2.38 -12.04 8.58
CA GLN A 50 1.63 -10.99 9.26
C GLN A 50 1.87 -9.61 8.64
N MET A 51 3.12 -9.27 8.32
CA MET A 51 3.44 -8.01 7.64
C MET A 51 2.76 -7.91 6.28
N ALA A 52 2.83 -8.98 5.46
CA ALA A 52 2.20 -9.02 4.15
C ALA A 52 0.69 -8.80 4.23
N TRP A 53 0.01 -9.46 5.17
CA TRP A 53 -1.43 -9.27 5.39
C TRP A 53 -1.80 -7.84 5.77
N TRP A 54 -1.10 -7.22 6.71
CA TRP A 54 -1.38 -5.85 7.12
C TRP A 54 -1.10 -4.83 6.01
N VAL A 55 -0.05 -5.05 5.23
CA VAL A 55 0.26 -4.24 4.04
C VAL A 55 -0.85 -4.35 2.99
N VAL A 56 -1.30 -5.57 2.67
CA VAL A 56 -2.41 -5.77 1.72
C VAL A 56 -3.68 -5.08 2.21
N LEU A 57 -3.99 -5.18 3.51
CA LEU A 57 -5.15 -4.48 4.10
C LEU A 57 -5.01 -2.96 3.98
N ALA A 58 -3.82 -2.39 4.17
CA ALA A 58 -3.61 -0.96 3.96
C ALA A 58 -3.87 -0.53 2.51
N HIS A 59 -3.37 -1.29 1.53
CA HIS A 59 -3.68 -1.04 0.12
C HIS A 59 -5.17 -1.12 -0.19
N LEU A 60 -5.89 -2.11 0.38
CA LEU A 60 -7.34 -2.20 0.21
C LEU A 60 -8.07 -1.00 0.81
N VAL A 61 -7.63 -0.51 1.97
CA VAL A 61 -8.21 0.71 2.59
C VAL A 61 -7.98 1.92 1.69
N GLU A 62 -6.78 2.08 1.12
CA GLU A 62 -6.47 3.17 0.20
C GLU A 62 -7.32 3.11 -1.07
N ILE A 63 -7.48 1.93 -1.68
CA ILE A 63 -8.38 1.69 -2.82
C ILE A 63 -9.82 2.07 -2.44
N VAL A 64 -10.31 1.65 -1.26
CA VAL A 64 -11.66 2.02 -0.81
C VAL A 64 -11.80 3.54 -0.65
N ILE A 65 -10.79 4.24 -0.16
CA ILE A 65 -10.82 5.70 0.00
C ILE A 65 -10.97 6.39 -1.37
N TRP A 66 -10.20 5.99 -2.37
CA TRP A 66 -10.33 6.50 -3.73
C TRP A 66 -11.69 6.16 -4.35
N ALA A 67 -12.15 4.91 -4.22
CA ALA A 67 -13.46 4.48 -4.68
C ALA A 67 -14.62 5.29 -4.06
N LEU A 68 -14.57 5.52 -2.73
CA LEU A 68 -15.56 6.33 -2.03
C LEU A 68 -15.56 7.77 -2.51
N PHE A 69 -14.38 8.32 -2.83
CA PHE A 69 -14.28 9.65 -3.43
C PHE A 69 -14.95 9.70 -4.80
N TYR A 70 -14.67 8.74 -5.70
CA TYR A 70 -15.32 8.67 -7.01
C TYR A 70 -16.84 8.55 -6.92
N ARG A 71 -17.34 7.80 -5.93
CA ARG A 71 -18.77 7.73 -5.65
C ARG A 71 -19.33 9.04 -5.13
N TRP A 72 -18.60 9.74 -4.26
CA TRP A 72 -19.00 11.01 -3.65
C TRP A 72 -19.14 12.15 -4.65
N VAL A 73 -18.22 12.24 -5.62
CA VAL A 73 -18.31 13.20 -6.72
C VAL A 73 -19.23 12.75 -7.85
N GLU A 74 -19.98 11.66 -7.63
CA GLU A 74 -20.94 11.07 -8.58
C GLU A 74 -20.31 10.69 -9.93
N MET A 75 -19.00 10.40 -9.95
CA MET A 75 -18.29 10.00 -11.17
C MET A 75 -18.68 8.58 -11.61
N LEU A 76 -18.80 7.66 -10.65
CA LEU A 76 -19.09 6.25 -10.91
C LEU A 76 -20.07 5.66 -9.87
N PRO A 77 -20.91 4.67 -10.26
CA PRO A 77 -21.63 3.82 -9.32
C PRO A 77 -20.68 3.09 -8.36
N ALA A 78 -21.17 2.65 -7.21
CA ALA A 78 -20.32 2.12 -6.14
C ALA A 78 -19.44 0.92 -6.56
N VAL A 79 -20.00 -0.02 -7.35
CA VAL A 79 -19.27 -1.20 -7.82
C VAL A 79 -18.18 -0.80 -8.81
N ASP A 80 -18.54 0.02 -9.80
CA ASP A 80 -17.61 0.49 -10.83
C ASP A 80 -16.53 1.40 -10.23
N ALA A 81 -16.86 2.21 -9.22
CA ALA A 81 -15.90 3.05 -8.51
C ALA A 81 -14.84 2.21 -7.78
N PHE A 82 -15.25 1.14 -7.11
CA PHE A 82 -14.31 0.22 -6.45
C PHE A 82 -13.45 -0.54 -7.46
N TYR A 83 -14.07 -1.07 -8.51
CA TYR A 83 -13.36 -1.76 -9.58
C TYR A 83 -12.35 -0.85 -10.28
N PHE A 84 -12.78 0.34 -10.69
CA PHE A 84 -11.96 1.36 -11.33
C PHE A 84 -10.78 1.74 -10.46
N SER A 85 -11.03 2.03 -9.17
CA SER A 85 -9.99 2.38 -8.22
C SER A 85 -8.98 1.24 -8.06
N ALA A 86 -9.44 0.00 -7.88
CA ALA A 86 -8.56 -1.15 -7.73
C ALA A 86 -7.65 -1.34 -8.95
N VAL A 87 -8.22 -1.31 -10.16
CA VAL A 87 -7.49 -1.49 -11.43
C VAL A 87 -6.55 -0.32 -11.72
N THR A 88 -6.93 0.90 -11.33
CA THR A 88 -6.12 2.10 -11.53
C THR A 88 -4.97 2.18 -10.52
N TYR A 89 -5.26 2.03 -9.22
CA TYR A 89 -4.27 2.01 -8.14
C TYR A 89 -3.22 0.92 -8.33
N THR A 90 -3.63 -0.27 -8.76
CA THR A 90 -2.71 -1.38 -9.05
C THR A 90 -2.01 -1.27 -10.40
N THR A 91 -2.29 -0.21 -11.18
CA THR A 91 -1.73 0.06 -12.52
C THR A 91 -2.06 -1.00 -13.57
N VAL A 92 -3.08 -1.83 -13.32
CA VAL A 92 -3.55 -2.84 -14.27
C VAL A 92 -4.20 -2.19 -15.50
N GLY A 93 -5.06 -1.20 -15.27
CA GLY A 93 -5.61 -0.33 -16.33
C GLY A 93 -6.30 -1.04 -17.51
N TYR A 94 -7.24 -1.96 -17.27
CA TYR A 94 -7.95 -2.68 -18.35
C TYR A 94 -8.63 -1.77 -19.38
N GLY A 95 -9.05 -0.57 -18.98
CA GLY A 95 -9.60 0.45 -19.88
C GLY A 95 -11.06 0.26 -20.27
N ASP A 96 -11.76 -0.68 -19.62
CA ASP A 96 -13.19 -0.95 -19.75
C ASP A 96 -14.05 0.06 -18.96
N VAL A 97 -13.54 0.57 -17.84
CA VAL A 97 -14.09 1.72 -17.12
C VAL A 97 -13.09 2.87 -17.18
N VAL A 98 -13.54 4.03 -17.68
CA VAL A 98 -12.69 5.22 -17.84
C VAL A 98 -13.37 6.47 -17.26
N PRO A 99 -12.61 7.39 -16.66
CA PRO A 99 -13.18 8.61 -16.09
C PRO A 99 -13.55 9.60 -17.20
N GLU A 100 -14.59 10.41 -16.93
CA GLU A 100 -14.94 11.57 -17.75
C GLU A 100 -13.75 12.56 -17.86
N GLU A 101 -13.75 13.43 -18.88
CA GLU A 101 -12.61 14.32 -19.17
C GLU A 101 -12.13 15.14 -17.98
N GLY A 102 -13.04 15.57 -17.11
CA GLY A 102 -12.72 16.36 -15.92
C GLY A 102 -11.97 15.60 -14.82
N TRP A 103 -11.94 14.27 -14.85
CA TRP A 103 -11.38 13.44 -13.77
C TRP A 103 -10.19 12.57 -14.21
N ARG A 104 -9.77 12.65 -15.48
CA ARG A 104 -8.64 11.86 -16.02
C ARG A 104 -7.32 12.07 -15.27
N LEU A 105 -7.03 13.32 -14.87
CA LEU A 105 -5.81 13.64 -14.10
C LEU A 105 -5.81 12.94 -12.74
N LEU A 106 -6.98 12.84 -12.11
CA LEU A 106 -7.16 12.23 -10.80
C LEU A 106 -6.84 10.73 -10.84
N ALA A 107 -7.29 10.03 -11.89
CA ALA A 107 -6.96 8.62 -12.13
C ALA A 107 -5.45 8.39 -12.35
N GLY A 108 -4.79 9.27 -13.10
CA GLY A 108 -3.34 9.21 -13.27
C GLY A 108 -2.58 9.36 -11.93
N ILE A 109 -3.06 10.25 -11.06
CA ILE A 109 -2.47 10.45 -9.73
C ILE A 109 -2.77 9.27 -8.80
N GLU A 110 -3.94 8.64 -8.89
CA GLU A 110 -4.25 7.41 -8.17
C GLU A 110 -3.28 6.29 -8.54
N GLY A 111 -3.05 6.05 -9.83
CA GLY A 111 -2.08 5.05 -10.29
C GLY A 111 -0.66 5.33 -9.80
N LEU A 112 -0.23 6.60 -9.82
CA LEU A 112 1.06 7.01 -9.25
C LEU A 112 1.12 6.79 -7.73
N THR A 113 0.01 7.04 -7.03
CA THR A 113 -0.11 6.80 -5.59
C THR A 113 0.10 5.31 -5.30
N GLY A 114 -0.62 4.45 -6.02
CA GLY A 114 -0.55 3.01 -5.79
C GLY A 114 0.82 2.40 -6.08
N ILE A 115 1.48 2.77 -7.18
CA ILE A 115 2.84 2.28 -7.46
C ILE A 115 3.86 2.74 -6.39
N LEU A 116 3.72 3.98 -5.89
CA LEU A 116 4.59 4.50 -4.84
C LEU A 116 4.40 3.72 -3.52
N MET A 117 3.16 3.49 -3.11
CA MET A 117 2.84 2.75 -1.88
C MET A 117 3.27 1.28 -1.98
N CYS A 118 3.03 0.63 -3.13
CA CYS A 118 3.51 -0.73 -3.39
C CYS A 118 5.04 -0.82 -3.31
N GLY A 119 5.75 0.19 -3.81
CA GLY A 119 7.20 0.30 -3.71
C GLY A 119 7.69 0.39 -2.27
N TRP A 120 7.07 1.23 -1.44
CA TRP A 120 7.41 1.35 -0.01
C TRP A 120 7.12 0.08 0.76
N SER A 121 5.99 -0.56 0.51
CA SER A 121 5.63 -1.85 1.10
C SER A 121 6.63 -2.94 0.76
N THR A 122 7.01 -3.06 -0.51
CA THR A 122 8.01 -4.03 -0.96
C THR A 122 9.35 -3.77 -0.29
N GLY A 123 9.81 -2.52 -0.27
CA GLY A 123 11.06 -2.12 0.37
C GLY A 123 11.08 -2.41 1.87
N PHE A 124 9.97 -2.15 2.56
CA PHE A 124 9.81 -2.43 3.99
C PHE A 124 9.89 -3.93 4.30
N VAL A 125 9.11 -4.75 3.58
CA VAL A 125 9.12 -6.21 3.77
C VAL A 125 10.48 -6.80 3.41
N PHE A 126 11.11 -6.32 2.34
CA PHE A 126 12.46 -6.74 1.94
C PHE A 126 13.52 -6.39 2.99
N ALA A 127 13.44 -5.21 3.60
CA ALA A 127 14.34 -4.84 4.69
C ALA A 127 14.16 -5.75 5.91
N ALA A 128 12.92 -6.10 6.27
CA ALA A 128 12.64 -7.06 7.34
C ALA A 128 13.19 -8.46 7.02
N PHE A 129 12.96 -8.94 5.80
CA PHE A 129 13.49 -10.22 5.31
C PHE A 129 15.03 -10.25 5.33
N SER A 130 15.67 -9.18 4.89
CA SER A 130 17.14 -9.08 4.87
C SER A 130 17.75 -9.16 6.27
N ARG A 131 17.10 -8.56 7.29
CA ARG A 131 17.53 -8.67 8.69
C ARG A 131 17.44 -10.10 9.21
N ILE A 132 16.36 -10.81 8.87
CA ILE A 132 16.17 -12.23 9.23
C ILE A 132 17.26 -13.10 8.59
N LEU A 133 17.54 -12.91 7.30
CA LEU A 133 18.60 -13.67 6.62
C LEU A 133 19.98 -13.42 7.22
N LYS A 134 20.30 -12.17 7.55
CA LYS A 134 21.57 -11.82 8.19
C LYS A 134 21.73 -12.52 9.54
N ALA A 135 20.71 -12.48 10.39
CA ALA A 135 20.73 -13.15 11.68
C ALA A 135 20.87 -14.68 11.55
N ALA A 136 20.23 -15.29 10.54
CA ALA A 136 20.39 -16.72 10.26
C ALA A 136 21.82 -17.09 9.82
N ALA A 137 22.47 -16.26 9.02
CA ALA A 137 23.85 -16.47 8.60
C ALA A 137 24.85 -16.35 9.77
N GLU A 138 24.60 -15.43 10.71
CA GLU A 138 25.43 -15.25 11.91
C GLU A 138 25.30 -16.43 12.88
N SER A 139 24.09 -16.98 13.06
CA SER A 139 23.85 -18.14 13.92
C SER A 139 24.56 -19.44 13.50
N LYS A 140 24.92 -19.56 12.20
CA LYS A 140 25.67 -20.73 11.69
C LYS A 140 27.18 -20.61 11.88
N LYS A 141 27.70 -19.43 12.27
CA LYS A 141 29.13 -19.19 12.48
C LYS A 141 29.59 -19.39 13.93
N SER A 142 28.65 -19.43 14.87
CA SER A 142 28.89 -19.74 16.30
C SER A 142 28.77 -21.24 16.57
#